data_AF-A0A067GF21-F1
#
_entry.id   AF-A0A067GF21-F1
#
_cell.length_a   1.000
_cell.length_b   1.000
_cell.length_c   1.000
_cell.angle_alpha   90.00
_cell.angle_beta   90.00
_cell.angle_gamma   90.00
#
_symmetry.space_group_name_H-M   'P 1'
#
loop_
_entity.id
_entity.type
_entity.pdbx_description
1 polymer ?
#
loop_
_entity_poly.entity_id
_entity_poly.type
_entity_poly.pdbx_seq_one_letter_code
_entity_poly.pdbx_strand_id
1 'polypeptide(L)'
;MAMLLRRVWETMSSRTCSTGDSSARPSCTTESSSLGAFDQIPWDVLIQIVKLIGPKEAAKLCVVSKSWRALVSDNRLWIFFLQHQQEPWDSIFFGETTLGSGYPYQTLATGLSFMHIYGQRAQVPGSVIIDGGSGYCKFGWSKYDCPSGRTATFLEFGNIESPMYSRLRHFFATIYSRMQVKPSTQPIVVSIPICHYDDTENAKASRRQLKDCFQQVLFDLNVPAVCAINQATLALYAAKRTSGIVVNIGFQVTSVVPILHGKVMRKVGVEVMGLGALKLTGYLRLLMQQNNINFGSLYTVRTLKEKLCYVAADYKAELSKDTQASLEIAGEGWFTLSKERFQTGEILFQPRMADV
;
A
#
# COMPACT_ATOMS: atom_id res chain seq x y z
N MET A 1 -5.36 -22.78 -1.80
CA MET A 1 -5.81 -21.78 -2.80
C MET A 1 -7.13 -22.13 -3.49
N ALA A 2 -7.47 -23.40 -3.75
CA ALA A 2 -8.73 -23.77 -4.43
C ALA A 2 -10.02 -23.37 -3.66
N MET A 3 -10.01 -23.38 -2.31
CA MET A 3 -11.17 -22.95 -1.51
C MET A 3 -11.37 -21.42 -1.44
N LEU A 4 -10.29 -20.65 -1.60
CA LEU A 4 -10.31 -19.17 -1.55
C LEU A 4 -10.95 -18.58 -2.82
N LEU A 5 -10.63 -19.13 -3.99
CA LEU A 5 -11.27 -18.75 -5.25
C LEU A 5 -12.73 -19.21 -5.32
N ARG A 6 -13.05 -20.37 -4.73
CA ARG A 6 -14.41 -20.90 -4.68
C ARG A 6 -15.37 -20.03 -3.87
N ARG A 7 -14.96 -19.51 -2.71
CA ARG A 7 -15.79 -18.57 -1.91
C ARG A 7 -16.02 -17.24 -2.61
N VAL A 8 -15.01 -16.70 -3.31
CA VAL A 8 -15.16 -15.46 -4.09
C VAL A 8 -16.12 -15.67 -5.28
N TRP A 9 -16.09 -16.85 -5.91
CA TRP A 9 -16.97 -17.22 -7.01
C TRP A 9 -18.43 -17.50 -6.59
N GLU A 10 -18.64 -18.20 -5.47
CA GLU A 10 -19.98 -18.48 -4.91
C GLU A 10 -20.69 -17.19 -4.46
N THR A 11 -19.93 -16.17 -4.01
CA THR A 11 -20.48 -14.84 -3.65
C THR A 11 -20.87 -14.00 -4.87
N MET A 12 -20.31 -14.28 -6.04
CA MET A 12 -20.67 -13.64 -7.31
C MET A 12 -21.86 -14.33 -7.99
N SER A 13 -22.02 -15.65 -7.79
CA SER A 13 -23.07 -16.45 -8.44
C SER A 13 -24.46 -16.28 -7.81
N SER A 14 -24.56 -15.88 -6.54
CA SER A 14 -25.84 -15.66 -5.85
C SER A 14 -26.56 -14.36 -6.24
N ARG A 15 -26.06 -13.61 -7.24
CA ARG A 15 -26.63 -12.32 -7.67
C ARG A 15 -27.35 -12.34 -9.02
N THR A 16 -27.75 -13.50 -9.54
CA THR A 16 -28.55 -13.56 -10.78
C THR A 16 -29.99 -14.00 -10.55
N CYS A 17 -30.90 -13.10 -10.96
CA CYS A 17 -32.32 -13.24 -11.26
C CYS A 17 -33.32 -13.49 -10.11
N SER A 18 -34.07 -12.43 -9.77
CA SER A 18 -35.53 -12.54 -9.64
C SER A 18 -36.18 -11.48 -10.52
N THR A 19 -36.89 -11.94 -11.54
CA THR A 19 -37.82 -11.19 -12.41
C THR A 19 -39.17 -11.10 -11.73
N GLY A 20 -39.81 -9.93 -11.78
CA GLY A 20 -41.21 -9.73 -11.37
C GLY A 20 -41.68 -8.30 -11.64
N ASP A 21 -42.55 -8.16 -12.64
CA ASP A 21 -43.23 -6.93 -13.08
C ASP A 21 -44.10 -6.29 -11.99
N SER A 22 -44.14 -4.95 -11.96
CA SER A 22 -45.35 -4.13 -12.21
C SER A 22 -45.26 -2.71 -11.61
N SER A 23 -45.41 -1.72 -12.50
CA SER A 23 -46.03 -0.40 -12.32
C SER A 23 -45.84 0.38 -11.00
N ALA A 24 -44.95 1.38 -11.02
CA ALA A 24 -45.22 2.74 -10.52
C ALA A 24 -44.08 3.69 -10.90
N ARG A 25 -44.36 4.69 -11.75
CA ARG A 25 -43.48 5.84 -11.97
C ARG A 25 -43.55 6.78 -10.76
N PRO A 26 -42.43 7.37 -10.32
CA PRO A 26 -42.45 8.73 -9.80
C PRO A 26 -41.95 9.67 -10.88
N SER A 27 -42.83 10.57 -11.31
CA SER A 27 -42.55 11.69 -12.20
C SER A 27 -41.47 12.60 -11.61
N CYS A 28 -40.29 12.59 -12.20
CA CYS A 28 -39.27 13.60 -11.99
C CYS A 28 -39.38 14.62 -13.12
N THR A 29 -39.66 15.88 -12.79
CA THR A 29 -39.62 17.01 -13.71
C THR A 29 -38.21 17.17 -14.25
N THR A 30 -37.96 16.66 -15.45
CA THR A 30 -36.73 16.87 -16.22
C THR A 30 -36.71 18.30 -16.75
N GLU A 31 -35.88 19.17 -16.16
CA GLU A 31 -35.36 20.32 -16.89
C GLU A 31 -34.57 19.78 -18.08
N SER A 32 -35.09 19.99 -19.30
CA SER A 32 -34.43 19.55 -20.53
C SER A 32 -33.10 20.28 -20.71
N SER A 33 -32.00 19.60 -20.45
CA SER A 33 -30.67 20.12 -20.74
C SER A 33 -30.44 20.05 -22.26
N SER A 34 -30.50 21.19 -22.94
CA SER A 34 -30.32 21.33 -24.39
C SER A 34 -28.83 21.53 -24.77
N LEU A 35 -28.40 20.90 -25.86
CA LEU A 35 -27.14 21.15 -26.57
C LEU A 35 -27.28 22.30 -27.60
N GLY A 36 -28.43 22.97 -27.65
CA GLY A 36 -28.75 24.01 -28.62
C GLY A 36 -28.98 23.43 -30.01
N ALA A 37 -28.35 24.01 -31.03
CA ALA A 37 -28.47 23.55 -32.42
C ALA A 37 -28.02 22.09 -32.63
N PHE A 38 -27.28 21.51 -31.67
CA PHE A 38 -26.77 20.15 -31.72
C PHE A 38 -27.77 19.10 -31.20
N ASP A 39 -28.92 19.49 -30.63
CA ASP A 39 -29.95 18.55 -30.18
C ASP A 39 -30.55 17.72 -31.32
N GLN A 40 -30.40 18.18 -32.57
CA GLN A 40 -30.87 17.47 -33.77
C GLN A 40 -29.91 16.36 -34.22
N ILE A 41 -28.70 16.29 -33.64
CA ILE A 41 -27.69 15.31 -34.02
C ILE A 41 -27.77 14.10 -33.06
N PRO A 42 -27.84 12.86 -33.59
CA PRO A 42 -27.78 11.66 -32.76
C PRO A 42 -26.55 11.62 -31.85
N TRP A 43 -26.73 11.11 -30.63
CA TRP A 43 -25.71 11.11 -29.57
C TRP A 43 -24.41 10.39 -29.97
N ASP A 44 -24.53 9.28 -30.68
CA ASP A 44 -23.42 8.50 -31.21
C ASP A 44 -22.61 9.29 -32.24
N VAL A 45 -23.28 10.05 -33.12
CA VAL A 45 -22.63 10.93 -34.09
C VAL A 45 -21.93 12.09 -33.39
N LEU A 46 -22.56 12.69 -32.37
CA LEU A 46 -21.92 13.72 -31.55
C LEU A 46 -20.65 13.21 -30.87
N ILE A 47 -20.67 12.00 -30.31
CA ILE A 47 -19.47 11.39 -29.73
C ILE A 47 -18.36 11.23 -30.78
N GLN A 48 -18.69 10.84 -32.02
CA GLN A 48 -17.68 10.75 -33.08
C GLN A 48 -17.11 12.12 -33.47
N ILE A 49 -17.95 13.17 -33.53
CA ILE A 49 -17.49 14.54 -33.76
C ILE A 49 -16.54 14.97 -32.64
N VAL A 50 -16.90 14.68 -31.38
CA VAL A 50 -16.07 15.03 -30.21
C VAL A 50 -14.75 14.24 -30.20
N LYS A 51 -14.74 13.00 -30.70
CA LYS A 51 -13.49 12.24 -30.90
C LYS A 51 -12.55 12.89 -31.91
N LEU A 52 -13.08 13.54 -32.94
CA LEU A 52 -12.28 14.15 -34.01
C LEU A 52 -11.63 15.47 -33.59
N ILE A 53 -12.26 16.24 -32.70
CA ILE A 53 -11.71 17.53 -32.22
C ILE A 53 -10.59 17.35 -31.17
N GLY A 54 -10.40 16.14 -30.64
CA GLY A 54 -9.35 15.80 -29.68
C GLY A 54 -9.69 16.11 -28.21
N PRO A 55 -8.90 15.56 -27.26
CA PRO A 55 -9.20 15.59 -25.83
C PRO A 55 -9.20 17.00 -25.25
N LYS A 56 -8.31 17.88 -25.72
CA LYS A 56 -8.19 19.26 -25.25
C LYS A 56 -9.40 20.11 -25.63
N GLU A 57 -9.93 19.95 -26.84
CA GLU A 57 -11.12 20.70 -27.26
C GLU A 57 -12.39 20.05 -26.73
N ALA A 58 -12.46 18.71 -26.68
CA ALA A 58 -13.53 17.98 -26.01
C ALA A 58 -13.69 18.42 -24.55
N ALA A 59 -12.58 18.56 -23.84
CA ALA A 59 -12.52 19.06 -22.47
C ALA A 59 -13.19 20.43 -22.30
N LYS A 60 -12.92 21.37 -23.20
CA LYS A 60 -13.51 22.72 -23.14
C LYS A 60 -15.02 22.69 -23.35
N LEU A 61 -15.58 21.68 -24.01
CA LEU A 61 -17.04 21.57 -24.15
C LEU A 61 -17.74 21.38 -22.79
N CYS A 62 -17.05 20.85 -21.76
CA CYS A 62 -17.61 20.68 -20.41
C CYS A 62 -18.08 22.00 -19.74
N VAL A 63 -17.55 23.14 -20.18
CA VAL A 63 -17.92 24.47 -19.63
C VAL A 63 -19.02 25.15 -20.44
N VAL A 64 -19.42 24.59 -21.59
CA VAL A 64 -20.43 25.19 -22.47
C VAL A 64 -21.86 24.98 -21.92
N SER A 65 -22.21 23.76 -21.52
CA SER A 65 -23.51 23.47 -20.90
C SER A 65 -23.50 22.16 -20.09
N LYS A 66 -24.55 21.94 -19.28
CA LYS A 66 -24.74 20.67 -18.55
C LYS A 66 -24.80 19.46 -19.49
N SER A 67 -25.41 19.62 -20.68
CA SER A 67 -25.52 18.55 -21.68
C SER A 67 -24.18 18.22 -22.31
N TRP A 68 -23.39 19.24 -22.66
CA TRP A 68 -22.04 19.04 -23.18
C TRP A 68 -21.14 18.37 -22.13
N ARG A 69 -21.26 18.77 -20.86
CA ARG A 69 -20.58 18.10 -19.75
C ARG A 69 -20.98 16.63 -19.63
N ALA A 70 -22.26 16.30 -19.72
CA ALA A 70 -22.73 14.92 -19.69
C ALA A 70 -22.16 14.09 -20.86
N LEU A 71 -22.10 14.67 -22.06
CA LEU A 71 -21.53 14.02 -23.24
C LEU A 71 -20.03 13.77 -23.09
N VAL A 72 -19.29 14.78 -22.64
CA VAL A 72 -17.83 14.67 -22.45
C VAL A 72 -17.49 13.80 -21.23
N SER A 73 -18.41 13.58 -20.30
CA SER A 73 -18.18 12.67 -19.17
C SER A 73 -18.25 11.18 -19.56
N ASP A 74 -18.50 10.85 -20.83
CA ASP A 74 -18.56 9.46 -21.29
C ASP A 74 -17.19 8.78 -21.24
N ASN A 75 -17.10 7.70 -20.46
CA ASN A 75 -15.85 6.95 -20.29
C ASN A 75 -15.30 6.37 -21.59
N ARG A 76 -16.17 5.99 -22.55
CA ARG A 76 -15.76 5.40 -23.83
C ARG A 76 -15.06 6.44 -24.72
N LEU A 77 -15.44 7.72 -24.59
CA LEU A 77 -14.77 8.83 -25.27
C LEU A 77 -13.32 8.99 -24.79
N TRP A 78 -13.09 8.98 -23.47
CA TRP A 78 -11.75 9.13 -22.91
C TRP A 78 -10.87 7.91 -23.09
N ILE A 79 -11.44 6.70 -23.03
CA ILE A 79 -10.72 5.47 -23.41
C ILE A 79 -10.23 5.57 -24.86
N PHE A 80 -11.08 6.08 -25.78
CA PHE A 80 -10.68 6.27 -27.16
C PHE A 80 -9.50 7.25 -27.29
N PHE A 81 -9.53 8.41 -26.62
CA PHE A 81 -8.42 9.37 -26.65
C PHE A 81 -7.11 8.78 -26.13
N LEU A 82 -7.17 8.04 -25.02
CA LEU A 82 -6.00 7.39 -24.42
C LEU A 82 -5.39 6.31 -25.32
N GLN A 83 -6.21 5.63 -26.12
CA GLN A 83 -5.75 4.56 -27.01
C GLN A 83 -5.22 5.07 -28.35
N HIS A 84 -5.71 6.22 -28.83
CA HIS A 84 -5.53 6.64 -30.23
C HIS A 84 -4.75 7.94 -30.41
N GLN A 85 -4.40 8.70 -29.35
CA GLN A 85 -3.62 9.92 -29.49
C GLN A 85 -2.27 9.89 -28.75
N GLN A 86 -1.20 10.26 -29.46
CA GLN A 86 0.16 10.49 -28.94
C GLN A 86 0.33 11.94 -28.46
N GLU A 87 -0.57 12.46 -27.62
CA GLU A 87 -0.28 13.74 -26.94
C GLU A 87 0.51 13.53 -25.65
N PRO A 88 1.34 14.50 -25.22
CA PRO A 88 2.01 14.46 -23.92
C PRO A 88 1.00 14.29 -22.78
N TRP A 89 1.42 13.61 -21.72
CA TRP A 89 0.61 13.26 -20.53
C TRP A 89 -0.13 14.43 -19.85
N ASP A 90 0.11 15.67 -20.24
CA ASP A 90 -0.57 16.87 -19.73
C ASP A 90 -2.08 16.90 -20.05
N SER A 91 -2.53 16.23 -21.13
CA SER A 91 -3.96 16.11 -21.48
C SER A 91 -4.74 15.11 -20.59
N ILE A 92 -4.05 14.24 -19.84
CA ILE A 92 -4.64 13.26 -18.91
C ILE A 92 -5.13 13.94 -17.62
N PHE A 93 -4.52 15.08 -17.27
CA PHE A 93 -4.88 15.87 -16.09
C PHE A 93 -6.32 16.43 -16.16
N PHE A 94 -6.83 16.73 -17.35
CA PHE A 94 -8.21 17.16 -17.52
C PHE A 94 -9.20 16.02 -17.20
N GLY A 95 -8.95 14.81 -17.71
CA GLY A 95 -9.80 13.64 -17.48
C GLY A 95 -9.88 13.28 -15.99
N GLU A 96 -8.77 13.28 -15.27
CA GLU A 96 -8.74 12.96 -13.83
C GLU A 96 -9.44 14.01 -12.94
N THR A 97 -9.45 15.28 -13.35
CA THR A 97 -10.03 16.37 -12.54
C THR A 97 -11.51 16.61 -12.80
N THR A 98 -12.05 16.21 -13.96
CA THR A 98 -13.44 16.49 -14.35
C THR A 98 -14.33 15.27 -14.58
N LEU A 99 -13.78 14.04 -14.67
CA LEU A 99 -14.57 12.81 -14.66
C LEU A 99 -15.01 12.47 -13.22
N GLY A 100 -15.87 13.35 -12.70
CA GLY A 100 -16.52 13.21 -11.41
C GLY A 100 -17.73 12.28 -11.48
N SER A 101 -17.54 11.03 -11.07
CA SER A 101 -18.56 10.31 -10.31
C SER A 101 -17.88 9.42 -9.27
N GLY A 102 -17.43 10.03 -8.17
CA GLY A 102 -16.76 9.27 -7.11
C GLY A 102 -16.15 10.13 -6.01
N TYR A 103 -16.99 10.88 -5.30
CA TYR A 103 -16.68 11.61 -4.06
C TYR A 103 -15.81 12.88 -4.20
N PRO A 104 -16.08 13.92 -3.38
CA PRO A 104 -15.28 15.13 -3.38
C PRO A 104 -13.92 14.80 -2.77
N TYR A 105 -12.89 14.73 -3.61
CA TYR A 105 -11.59 15.18 -3.14
C TYR A 105 -11.77 16.67 -2.85
N GLN A 106 -11.61 17.08 -1.60
CA GLN A 106 -11.08 18.42 -1.34
C GLN A 106 -9.65 18.41 -1.89
N THR A 107 -9.53 18.55 -3.20
CA THR A 107 -8.30 19.02 -3.82
C THR A 107 -8.05 20.37 -3.18
N LEU A 108 -6.97 20.50 -2.42
CA LEU A 108 -6.38 21.81 -2.21
C LEU A 108 -6.19 22.37 -3.63
N ALA A 109 -7.00 23.37 -3.97
CA ALA A 109 -7.00 24.04 -5.25
C ALA A 109 -5.69 24.83 -5.37
N THR A 110 -4.58 24.16 -5.63
CA THR A 110 -3.30 24.83 -5.88
C THR A 110 -3.15 25.19 -7.35
N GLY A 111 -3.94 24.62 -8.26
CA GLY A 111 -3.86 24.90 -9.70
C GLY A 111 -2.51 24.50 -10.33
N LEU A 112 -1.65 23.81 -9.60
CA LEU A 112 -0.33 23.38 -10.03
C LEU A 112 -0.39 21.97 -10.59
N SER A 113 0.33 21.71 -11.69
CA SER A 113 0.47 20.35 -12.22
C SER A 113 1.25 19.47 -11.25
N PHE A 114 1.02 18.15 -11.30
CA PHE A 114 1.80 17.20 -10.51
C PHE A 114 3.31 17.36 -10.77
N MET A 115 3.73 17.59 -12.01
CA MET A 115 5.15 17.82 -12.34
C MET A 115 5.70 19.09 -11.69
N HIS A 116 4.89 20.15 -11.58
CA HIS A 116 5.30 21.34 -10.87
C HIS A 116 5.45 21.07 -9.37
N ILE A 117 4.47 20.42 -8.73
CA ILE A 117 4.54 20.03 -7.30
C ILE A 117 5.72 19.08 -7.05
N TYR A 118 5.93 18.11 -7.94
CA TYR A 118 7.02 17.14 -7.88
C TYR A 118 8.38 17.82 -8.12
N GLY A 119 8.44 18.81 -9.00
CA GLY A 119 9.64 19.62 -9.27
C GLY A 119 10.02 20.52 -8.09
N GLN A 120 9.03 21.06 -7.37
CA GLN A 120 9.27 21.82 -6.14
C GLN A 120 9.99 21.00 -5.07
N ARG A 121 9.91 19.66 -5.12
CA ARG A 121 10.68 18.79 -4.22
C ARG A 121 12.17 19.07 -4.26
N ALA A 122 12.73 19.55 -5.37
CA ALA A 122 14.16 19.89 -5.46
C ALA A 122 14.50 21.15 -4.66
N GLN A 123 13.56 22.11 -4.59
CA GLN A 123 13.75 23.44 -4.03
C GLN A 123 13.40 23.53 -2.55
N VAL A 124 12.47 22.69 -2.07
CA VAL A 124 12.06 22.69 -0.65
C VAL A 124 13.07 21.93 0.23
N PRO A 125 13.24 22.29 1.52
CA PRO A 125 14.01 21.48 2.47
C PRO A 125 13.51 20.03 2.53
N GLY A 126 14.43 19.09 2.74
CA GLY A 126 14.07 17.68 2.86
C GLY A 126 13.34 17.41 4.17
N SER A 127 12.24 16.67 4.13
CA SER A 127 11.60 16.12 5.32
C SER A 127 12.36 14.90 5.85
N VAL A 128 12.25 14.67 7.17
CA VAL A 128 12.63 13.41 7.81
C VAL A 128 11.58 12.35 7.47
N ILE A 129 12.00 11.14 7.13
CA ILE A 129 11.13 9.98 6.91
C ILE A 129 11.46 8.93 7.95
N ILE A 130 10.43 8.42 8.64
CA ILE A 130 10.56 7.33 9.61
C ILE A 130 9.55 6.22 9.30
N ASP A 131 10.07 5.03 9.05
CA ASP A 131 9.30 3.78 8.93
C ASP A 131 9.59 2.85 10.11
N GLY A 132 8.71 2.93 11.12
CA GLY A 132 8.74 2.08 12.30
C GLY A 132 8.12 0.70 12.06
N GLY A 133 8.93 -0.27 11.66
CA GLY A 133 8.52 -1.67 11.56
C GLY A 133 8.72 -2.42 12.89
N SER A 134 8.06 -3.56 13.07
CA SER A 134 8.20 -4.37 14.29
C SER A 134 9.61 -4.92 14.48
N GLY A 135 10.29 -5.38 13.42
CA GLY A 135 11.67 -5.85 13.51
C GLY A 135 12.70 -4.72 13.42
N TYR A 136 12.49 -3.80 12.48
CA TYR A 136 13.41 -2.71 12.17
C TYR A 136 12.69 -1.39 11.94
N CYS A 137 13.27 -0.34 12.51
CA CYS A 137 13.03 1.03 12.14
C CYS A 137 13.98 1.42 11.01
N LYS A 138 13.45 2.05 9.96
CA LYS A 138 14.23 2.64 8.88
C LYS A 138 13.96 4.14 8.89
N PHE A 139 15.00 4.95 8.77
CA PHE A 139 14.88 6.40 8.81
C PHE A 139 15.84 7.05 7.83
N GLY A 140 15.50 8.25 7.37
CA GLY A 140 16.33 8.99 6.43
C GLY A 140 15.68 10.26 5.93
N TRP A 141 16.24 10.80 4.86
CA TRP A 141 15.79 12.04 4.25
C TRP A 141 14.99 11.77 2.98
N SER A 142 13.92 12.53 2.78
CA SER A 142 13.10 12.50 1.55
C SER A 142 13.85 12.86 0.27
N LYS A 143 15.06 13.41 0.40
CA LYS A 143 15.95 13.75 -0.72
C LYS A 143 16.75 12.57 -1.25
N TYR A 144 16.78 11.45 -0.53
CA TYR A 144 17.58 10.28 -0.88
C TYR A 144 16.68 9.13 -1.33
N ASP A 145 17.20 8.31 -2.24
CA ASP A 145 16.50 7.15 -2.79
C ASP A 145 16.49 5.95 -1.82
N CYS A 146 17.24 6.03 -0.73
CA CYS A 146 17.32 4.98 0.28
C CYS A 146 17.36 5.55 1.72
N PRO A 147 16.99 4.75 2.73
CA PRO A 147 17.10 5.15 4.12
C PRO A 147 18.54 5.49 4.50
N SER A 148 18.73 6.58 5.26
CA SER A 148 20.04 6.97 5.81
C SER A 148 20.50 6.02 6.91
N GLY A 149 19.57 5.35 7.58
CA GLY A 149 19.87 4.40 8.64
C GLY A 149 18.77 3.38 8.86
N ARG A 150 19.15 2.28 9.51
CA ARG A 150 18.24 1.22 9.96
C ARG A 150 18.67 0.76 11.34
N THR A 151 17.71 0.55 12.24
CA THR A 151 17.99 0.00 13.57
C THR A 151 16.92 -0.97 14.06
N ALA A 152 17.32 -1.95 14.89
CA ALA A 152 16.42 -2.96 15.42
C ALA A 152 15.43 -2.35 16.40
N THR A 153 14.13 -2.53 16.17
CA THR A 153 13.08 -1.87 16.95
C THR A 153 12.99 -2.45 18.37
N PHE A 154 13.13 -3.77 18.53
CA PHE A 154 12.99 -4.42 19.84
C PHE A 154 14.14 -4.11 20.80
N LEU A 155 15.35 -3.94 20.29
CA LEU A 155 16.55 -3.82 21.13
C LEU A 155 16.60 -2.46 21.85
N GLU A 156 15.93 -1.44 21.30
CA GLU A 156 16.16 -0.05 21.67
C GLU A 156 14.93 0.64 22.23
N PHE A 157 13.74 0.19 21.86
CA PHE A 157 12.48 0.84 22.25
C PHE A 157 11.73 0.01 23.30
N GLY A 158 12.51 -0.60 24.20
CA GLY A 158 12.13 -1.65 25.15
C GLY A 158 10.95 -1.37 26.09
N ASN A 159 10.53 -2.48 26.72
CA ASN A 159 9.37 -2.76 27.58
C ASN A 159 7.97 -2.40 27.02
N ILE A 160 7.25 -3.43 26.53
CA ILE A 160 5.86 -3.34 26.04
C ILE A 160 4.90 -2.80 27.12
N GLU A 161 5.24 -2.98 28.40
CA GLU A 161 4.45 -2.52 29.54
C GLU A 161 4.42 -0.99 29.69
N SER A 162 5.34 -0.27 29.04
CA SER A 162 5.36 1.19 29.08
C SER A 162 4.17 1.79 28.31
N PRO A 163 3.57 2.89 28.81
CA PRO A 163 2.50 3.60 28.10
C PRO A 163 2.89 3.96 26.66
N MET A 164 1.93 3.91 25.74
CA MET A 164 2.15 4.14 24.31
C MET A 164 2.84 5.48 24.03
N TYR A 165 2.39 6.56 24.71
CA TYR A 165 2.97 7.89 24.57
C TYR A 165 4.47 7.90 24.91
N SER A 166 4.85 7.37 26.07
CA SER A 166 6.25 7.34 26.51
C SER A 166 7.14 6.53 25.55
N ARG A 167 6.64 5.39 25.07
CA ARG A 167 7.35 4.56 24.08
C ARG A 167 7.56 5.30 22.76
N LEU A 168 6.51 5.93 22.22
CA LEU A 168 6.60 6.69 20.97
C LEU A 168 7.49 7.93 21.13
N ARG A 169 7.41 8.63 22.27
CA ARG A 169 8.26 9.80 22.54
C ARG A 169 9.73 9.41 22.60
N HIS A 170 10.05 8.33 23.32
CA HIS A 170 11.40 7.78 23.36
C HIS A 170 11.85 7.33 21.96
N PHE A 171 10.99 6.62 21.23
CA PHE A 171 11.25 6.18 19.86
C PHE A 171 11.65 7.35 18.94
N PHE A 172 10.81 8.37 18.83
CA PHE A 172 11.10 9.50 17.95
C PHE A 172 12.32 10.30 18.41
N ALA A 173 12.47 10.56 19.70
CA ALA A 173 13.62 11.29 20.24
C ALA A 173 14.94 10.58 19.91
N THR A 174 14.99 9.25 20.05
CA THR A 174 16.16 8.45 19.70
C THR A 174 16.47 8.51 18.21
N ILE A 175 15.47 8.43 17.32
CA ILE A 175 15.70 8.54 15.88
C ILE A 175 16.21 9.94 15.49
N TYR A 176 15.62 11.01 16.04
CA TYR A 176 16.10 12.38 15.79
C TYR A 176 17.54 12.58 16.29
N SER A 177 17.88 12.05 17.46
CA SER A 177 19.25 12.07 18.00
C SER A 177 20.24 11.39 17.05
N ARG A 178 19.89 10.23 16.51
CA ARG A 178 20.73 9.51 15.53
C ARG A 178 20.89 10.23 14.21
N MET A 179 19.82 10.85 13.74
CA MET A 179 19.88 11.67 12.52
C MET A 179 20.66 12.96 12.75
N GLN A 180 21.00 13.30 14.00
CA GLN A 180 21.65 14.55 14.39
C GLN A 180 20.83 15.78 13.93
N VAL A 181 19.49 15.66 14.02
CA VAL A 181 18.54 16.70 13.58
C VAL A 181 17.68 17.09 14.77
N LYS A 182 17.51 18.40 14.97
CA LYS A 182 16.54 18.93 15.93
C LYS A 182 15.12 18.69 15.38
N PRO A 183 14.20 18.10 16.14
CA PRO A 183 12.84 17.83 15.63
C PRO A 183 12.12 19.10 15.15
N SER A 184 12.42 20.26 15.76
CA SER A 184 11.81 21.54 15.42
C SER A 184 12.20 22.16 14.09
N THR A 185 13.19 21.61 13.39
CA THR A 185 13.71 22.24 12.17
C THR A 185 13.16 21.63 10.89
N GLN A 186 12.58 20.43 10.93
CA GLN A 186 12.17 19.70 9.73
C GLN A 186 10.81 19.03 9.90
N PRO A 187 9.96 19.02 8.85
CA PRO A 187 8.74 18.23 8.86
C PRO A 187 9.06 16.73 8.81
N ILE A 188 8.11 15.92 9.28
CA ILE A 188 8.24 14.46 9.28
C ILE A 188 7.17 13.79 8.42
N VAL A 189 7.59 12.77 7.67
CA VAL A 189 6.71 11.75 7.08
C VAL A 189 6.89 10.47 7.88
N VAL A 190 5.82 9.98 8.49
CA VAL A 190 5.84 8.76 9.29
C VAL A 190 4.97 7.68 8.67
N SER A 191 5.52 6.48 8.51
CA SER A 191 4.73 5.34 8.06
C SER A 191 3.94 4.77 9.24
N ILE A 192 2.62 4.67 9.10
CA ILE A 192 1.75 4.01 10.08
C ILE A 192 1.58 2.54 9.68
N PRO A 193 1.87 1.59 10.57
CA PRO A 193 1.61 0.18 10.31
C PRO A 193 0.12 -0.12 10.20
N ILE A 194 -0.22 -1.17 9.47
CA ILE A 194 -1.60 -1.68 9.41
C ILE A 194 -1.85 -2.51 10.66
N CYS A 195 -2.18 -1.80 11.73
CA CYS A 195 -2.67 -2.37 12.98
C CYS A 195 -4.20 -2.22 13.02
N HIS A 196 -4.87 -3.15 13.70
CA HIS A 196 -6.34 -3.17 13.83
C HIS A 196 -6.99 -3.11 12.44
N TYR A 197 -7.00 -4.22 11.71
CA TYR A 197 -7.33 -4.26 10.29
C TYR A 197 -8.84 -4.33 10.00
N ASP A 198 -9.63 -4.82 10.96
CA ASP A 198 -11.09 -4.94 10.84
C ASP A 198 -11.80 -3.61 10.58
N ASP A 199 -12.98 -3.68 9.97
CA ASP A 199 -13.86 -2.52 9.78
C ASP A 199 -14.87 -2.33 10.95
N THR A 200 -14.53 -2.82 12.14
CA THR A 200 -15.30 -2.58 13.37
C THR A 200 -15.08 -1.19 13.94
N GLU A 201 -16.03 -0.66 14.71
CA GLU A 201 -15.88 0.64 15.38
C GLU A 201 -14.72 0.65 16.38
N ASN A 202 -14.50 -0.47 17.10
CA ASN A 202 -13.36 -0.62 17.99
C ASN A 202 -12.03 -0.51 17.23
N ALA A 203 -11.90 -1.20 16.08
CA ALA A 203 -10.69 -1.10 15.27
C ALA A 203 -10.51 0.30 14.68
N LYS A 204 -11.58 1.00 14.29
CA LYS A 204 -11.53 2.42 13.88
C LYS A 204 -11.03 3.31 15.01
N ALA A 205 -11.55 3.12 16.23
CA ALA A 205 -11.14 3.87 17.40
C ALA A 205 -9.66 3.65 17.74
N SER A 206 -9.18 2.40 17.76
CA SER A 206 -7.76 2.09 18.02
C SER A 206 -6.83 2.71 16.97
N ARG A 207 -7.22 2.74 15.69
CA ARG A 207 -6.44 3.42 14.64
C ARG A 207 -6.38 4.94 14.85
N ARG A 208 -7.49 5.55 15.25
CA ARG A 208 -7.54 6.99 15.59
C ARG A 208 -6.64 7.28 16.78
N GLN A 209 -6.81 6.54 17.88
CA GLN A 209 -5.98 6.67 19.07
C GLN A 209 -4.48 6.56 18.77
N LEU A 210 -4.08 5.58 17.94
CA LEU A 210 -2.68 5.46 17.52
C LEU A 210 -2.23 6.71 16.76
N LYS A 211 -2.99 7.15 15.76
CA LYS A 211 -2.66 8.34 14.96
C LYS A 211 -2.57 9.60 15.83
N ASP A 212 -3.52 9.80 16.74
CA ASP A 212 -3.59 10.94 17.62
C ASP A 212 -2.40 10.95 18.58
N CYS A 213 -2.01 9.77 19.11
CA CYS A 213 -0.82 9.64 19.94
C CYS A 213 0.47 9.96 19.18
N PHE A 214 0.62 9.50 17.92
CA PHE A 214 1.75 9.89 17.06
C PHE A 214 1.82 11.41 16.89
N GLN A 215 0.68 12.04 16.56
CA GLN A 215 0.61 13.50 16.37
C GLN A 215 0.97 14.24 17.66
N GLN A 216 0.36 13.88 18.79
CA GLN A 216 0.62 14.48 20.08
C GLN A 216 2.10 14.41 20.43
N VAL A 217 2.72 13.22 20.36
CA VAL A 217 4.14 13.04 20.66
C VAL A 217 5.03 13.89 19.76
N LEU A 218 4.78 13.90 18.46
CA LEU A 218 5.62 14.63 17.50
C LEU A 218 5.49 16.16 17.68
N PHE A 219 4.29 16.66 17.93
CA PHE A 219 4.09 18.08 18.24
C PHE A 219 4.67 18.46 19.61
N ASP A 220 4.61 17.58 20.62
CA ASP A 220 5.28 17.79 21.92
C ASP A 220 6.82 17.73 21.82
N LEU A 221 7.37 17.23 20.69
CA LEU A 221 8.79 17.34 20.33
C LEU A 221 9.07 18.61 19.50
N ASN A 222 8.07 19.46 19.30
CA ASN A 222 8.09 20.68 18.50
C ASN A 222 8.26 20.45 16.99
N VAL A 223 7.90 19.28 16.45
CA VAL A 223 7.98 19.03 15.00
C VAL A 223 7.02 19.97 14.24
N PRO A 224 7.48 20.69 13.21
CA PRO A 224 6.69 21.74 12.55
C PRO A 224 5.47 21.21 11.78
N ALA A 225 5.57 20.02 11.19
CA ALA A 225 4.46 19.38 10.49
C ALA A 225 4.63 17.85 10.45
N VAL A 226 3.50 17.14 10.52
CA VAL A 226 3.45 15.68 10.54
C VAL A 226 2.58 15.18 9.39
N CYS A 227 3.16 14.39 8.49
CA CYS A 227 2.44 13.63 7.47
C CYS A 227 2.48 12.15 7.85
N ALA A 228 1.34 11.55 8.13
CA ALA A 228 1.27 10.15 8.54
C ALA A 228 0.54 9.31 7.49
N ILE A 229 1.24 8.37 6.88
CA ILE A 229 0.77 7.59 5.72
C ILE A 229 0.89 6.11 6.01
N ASN A 230 -0.07 5.30 5.57
CA ASN A 230 -0.02 3.85 5.74
C ASN A 230 1.17 3.23 4.97
N GLN A 231 1.91 2.32 5.62
CA GLN A 231 3.01 1.55 5.04
C GLN A 231 2.67 0.89 3.69
N ALA A 232 1.50 0.27 3.55
CA ALA A 232 1.10 -0.38 2.31
C ALA A 232 0.87 0.63 1.18
N THR A 233 0.30 1.79 1.50
CA THR A 233 0.10 2.87 0.52
C THR A 233 1.46 3.41 0.04
N LEU A 234 2.42 3.60 0.96
CA LEU A 234 3.78 4.01 0.59
C LEU A 234 4.46 2.97 -0.31
N ALA A 235 4.32 1.68 -0.01
CA ALA A 235 4.87 0.61 -0.84
C ALA A 235 4.28 0.61 -2.26
N LEU A 236 2.96 0.85 -2.39
CA LEU A 236 2.29 0.93 -3.69
C LEU A 236 2.75 2.15 -4.49
N TYR A 237 2.91 3.30 -3.81
CA TYR A 237 3.45 4.52 -4.43
C TYR A 237 4.89 4.36 -4.89
N ALA A 238 5.73 3.67 -4.12
CA ALA A 238 7.09 3.31 -4.54
C ALA A 238 7.09 2.44 -5.82
N ALA A 239 6.07 1.59 -6.00
CA ALA A 239 5.85 0.82 -7.22
C ALA A 239 5.19 1.63 -8.36
N LYS A 240 5.02 2.95 -8.20
CA LYS A 240 4.37 3.85 -9.18
C LYS A 240 2.94 3.44 -9.53
N ARG A 241 2.20 2.91 -8.55
CA ARG A 241 0.78 2.53 -8.68
C ARG A 241 -0.05 3.23 -7.61
N THR A 242 -1.34 3.45 -7.90
CA THR A 242 -2.32 4.00 -6.95
C THR A 242 -3.41 2.99 -6.58
N SER A 243 -3.53 1.91 -7.35
CA SER A 243 -4.45 0.79 -7.10
C SER A 243 -3.71 -0.53 -7.21
N GLY A 244 -4.07 -1.51 -6.37
CA GLY A 244 -3.48 -2.84 -6.34
C GLY A 244 -3.68 -3.55 -5.01
N ILE A 245 -3.15 -4.75 -4.89
CA ILE A 245 -3.12 -5.51 -3.62
C ILE A 245 -1.67 -5.57 -3.16
N VAL A 246 -1.40 -5.04 -1.97
CA VAL A 246 -0.07 -5.09 -1.37
C VAL A 246 0.01 -6.27 -0.42
N VAL A 247 0.97 -7.17 -0.66
CA VAL A 247 1.32 -8.25 0.27
C VAL A 247 2.63 -7.85 0.96
N ASN A 248 2.55 -7.49 2.23
CA ASN A 248 3.70 -7.06 3.02
C ASN A 248 4.06 -8.14 4.05
N ILE A 249 5.18 -8.84 3.82
CA ILE A 249 5.70 -9.86 4.75
C ILE A 249 6.74 -9.19 5.65
N GLY A 250 6.32 -8.82 6.85
CA GLY A 250 7.14 -8.15 7.84
C GLY A 250 7.84 -9.09 8.81
N PHE A 251 8.37 -8.54 9.90
CA PHE A 251 9.05 -9.31 10.92
C PHE A 251 8.10 -10.16 11.77
N GLN A 252 7.01 -9.58 12.27
CA GLN A 252 6.02 -10.31 13.08
C GLN A 252 4.79 -10.77 12.30
N VAL A 253 4.39 -10.00 11.28
CA VAL A 253 3.10 -10.17 10.61
C VAL A 253 3.26 -10.11 9.10
N THR A 254 2.36 -10.79 8.40
CA THR A 254 2.12 -10.62 6.97
C THR A 254 0.77 -9.93 6.80
N SER A 255 0.71 -8.88 6.00
CA SER A 255 -0.55 -8.20 5.68
C SER A 255 -0.85 -8.23 4.18
N VAL A 256 -2.13 -8.41 3.86
CA VAL A 256 -2.68 -8.32 2.50
C VAL A 256 -3.66 -7.16 2.46
N VAL A 257 -3.37 -6.19 1.61
CA VAL A 257 -3.97 -4.86 1.69
C VAL A 257 -4.46 -4.44 0.31
N PRO A 258 -5.76 -4.60 0.01
CA PRO A 258 -6.33 -4.05 -1.21
C PRO A 258 -6.41 -2.52 -1.11
N ILE A 259 -5.93 -1.84 -2.14
CA ILE A 259 -5.92 -0.38 -2.29
C ILE A 259 -6.53 -0.05 -3.65
N LEU A 260 -7.48 0.87 -3.65
CA LEU A 260 -8.10 1.39 -4.88
C LEU A 260 -8.03 2.92 -4.85
N HIS A 261 -7.39 3.51 -5.85
CA HIS A 261 -7.19 4.96 -5.99
C HIS A 261 -6.64 5.61 -4.71
N GLY A 262 -5.60 5.01 -4.13
CA GLY A 262 -4.95 5.46 -2.89
C GLY A 262 -5.70 5.15 -1.60
N LYS A 263 -6.94 4.63 -1.68
CA LYS A 263 -7.77 4.29 -0.52
C LYS A 263 -7.64 2.81 -0.16
N VAL A 264 -7.33 2.54 1.10
CA VAL A 264 -7.33 1.17 1.64
C VAL A 264 -8.77 0.65 1.73
N MET A 265 -9.02 -0.48 1.07
CA MET A 265 -10.34 -1.08 0.92
C MET A 265 -10.66 -2.03 2.08
N ARG A 266 -10.77 -1.48 3.31
CA ARG A 266 -10.99 -2.26 4.54
C ARG A 266 -12.23 -3.15 4.49
N LYS A 267 -13.33 -2.66 3.89
CA LYS A 267 -14.57 -3.43 3.69
C LYS A 267 -14.43 -4.61 2.73
N VAL A 268 -13.49 -4.53 1.78
CA VAL A 268 -13.25 -5.59 0.79
C VAL A 268 -12.42 -6.72 1.38
N GLY A 269 -11.61 -6.42 2.41
CA GLY A 269 -10.85 -7.38 3.18
C GLY A 269 -9.39 -6.98 3.28
N VAL A 270 -9.01 -6.42 4.43
CA VAL A 270 -7.59 -6.33 4.82
C VAL A 270 -7.33 -7.51 5.74
N GLU A 271 -6.38 -8.35 5.36
CA GLU A 271 -6.02 -9.53 6.14
C GLU A 271 -4.66 -9.32 6.79
N VAL A 272 -4.52 -9.71 8.05
CA VAL A 272 -3.23 -9.71 8.74
C VAL A 272 -3.06 -11.03 9.47
N MET A 273 -1.97 -11.71 9.17
CA MET A 273 -1.62 -13.00 9.74
C MET A 273 -0.40 -12.83 10.64
N GLY A 274 -0.40 -13.54 11.78
CA GLY A 274 0.74 -13.64 12.72
C GLY A 274 1.90 -14.49 12.18
N LEU A 275 2.13 -14.45 10.88
CA LEU A 275 3.15 -15.18 10.15
C LEU A 275 4.11 -14.17 9.53
N GLY A 276 5.36 -14.14 10.00
CA GLY A 276 6.39 -13.23 9.52
C GLY A 276 7.79 -13.81 9.70
N ALA A 277 8.82 -12.99 9.51
CA ALA A 277 10.21 -13.42 9.61
C ALA A 277 10.59 -14.04 10.97
N LEU A 278 9.90 -13.69 12.06
CA LEU A 278 10.10 -14.30 13.37
C LEU A 278 9.69 -15.77 13.37
N LYS A 279 8.54 -16.11 12.78
CA LYS A 279 8.06 -17.49 12.62
C LYS A 279 8.96 -18.28 11.67
N LEU A 280 9.41 -17.66 10.58
CA LEU A 280 10.38 -18.28 9.65
C LEU A 280 11.70 -18.63 10.37
N THR A 281 12.26 -17.68 11.13
CA THR A 281 13.48 -17.93 11.92
C THR A 281 13.25 -19.03 12.96
N GLY A 282 12.10 -19.01 13.64
CA GLY A 282 11.73 -20.03 14.62
C GLY A 282 11.57 -21.43 14.00
N TYR A 283 11.03 -21.53 12.80
CA TYR A 283 10.89 -22.80 12.10
C TYR A 283 12.22 -23.34 11.58
N LEU A 284 13.08 -22.49 10.99
CA LEU A 284 14.44 -22.90 10.62
C LEU A 284 15.21 -23.42 11.85
N ARG A 285 15.07 -22.76 13.00
CA ARG A 285 15.65 -23.22 14.26
C ARG A 285 15.21 -24.65 14.60
N LEU A 286 13.92 -24.95 14.48
CA LEU A 286 13.38 -26.28 14.76
C LEU A 286 13.95 -27.33 13.80
N LEU A 287 14.01 -27.03 12.49
CA LEU A 287 14.60 -27.92 11.50
C LEU A 287 16.09 -28.20 11.77
N MET A 288 16.86 -27.16 12.10
CA MET A 288 18.26 -27.29 12.48
C MET A 288 18.44 -28.18 13.71
N GLN A 289 17.59 -28.02 14.74
CA GLN A 289 17.61 -28.87 15.94
C GLN A 289 17.27 -30.33 15.63
N GLN A 290 16.28 -30.58 14.77
CA GLN A 290 15.90 -31.93 14.35
C GLN A 290 17.03 -32.64 13.59
N ASN A 291 17.85 -31.89 12.85
CA ASN A 291 19.00 -32.40 12.11
C ASN A 291 20.32 -32.31 12.89
N ASN A 292 20.27 -32.09 14.21
CA ASN A 292 21.44 -32.01 15.10
C ASN A 292 22.48 -30.95 14.68
N ILE A 293 22.03 -29.86 14.07
CA ILE A 293 22.88 -28.72 13.71
C ILE A 293 22.92 -27.76 14.90
N ASN A 294 24.05 -27.75 15.61
CA ASN A 294 24.27 -26.88 16.77
C ASN A 294 24.55 -25.44 16.33
N PHE A 295 23.89 -24.46 16.95
CA PHE A 295 24.09 -23.02 16.71
C PHE A 295 24.16 -22.27 18.04
N GLY A 296 24.92 -21.18 18.08
CA GLY A 296 25.14 -20.41 19.31
C GLY A 296 23.99 -19.47 19.67
N SER A 297 23.30 -18.91 18.68
CA SER A 297 22.29 -17.88 18.91
C SER A 297 21.18 -17.83 17.84
N LEU A 298 20.05 -17.18 18.17
CA LEU A 298 19.01 -16.86 17.19
C LEU A 298 19.48 -15.88 16.10
N TYR A 299 20.54 -15.11 16.36
CA TYR A 299 21.16 -14.23 15.36
C TYR A 299 21.81 -15.05 14.24
N THR A 300 22.46 -16.17 14.60
CA THR A 300 23.03 -17.14 13.65
C THR A 300 21.94 -17.74 12.77
N VAL A 301 20.89 -18.28 13.38
CA VAL A 301 19.76 -18.86 12.64
C VAL A 301 19.14 -17.84 11.69
N ARG A 302 18.98 -16.59 12.15
CA ARG A 302 18.47 -15.52 11.32
C ARG A 302 19.40 -15.18 10.14
N THR A 303 20.70 -15.16 10.38
CA THR A 303 21.71 -14.91 9.33
C THR A 303 21.67 -16.02 8.29
N LEU A 304 21.61 -17.28 8.73
CA LEU A 304 21.44 -18.44 7.85
C LEU A 304 20.14 -18.36 7.06
N LYS A 305 19.03 -17.98 7.68
CA LYS A 305 17.76 -17.73 6.98
C LYS A 305 17.90 -16.67 5.89
N GLU A 306 18.54 -15.54 6.20
CA GLU A 306 18.69 -14.43 5.25
C GLU A 306 19.66 -14.72 4.10
N LYS A 307 20.60 -15.66 4.28
CA LYS A 307 21.67 -15.95 3.32
C LYS A 307 21.49 -17.26 2.55
N LEU A 308 20.91 -18.29 3.16
CA LEU A 308 20.81 -19.64 2.60
C LEU A 308 19.39 -20.05 2.23
N CYS A 309 18.36 -19.56 2.94
CA CYS A 309 16.98 -19.95 2.65
C CYS A 309 16.42 -19.27 1.41
N TYR A 310 15.46 -19.94 0.78
CA TYR A 310 14.75 -19.47 -0.41
C TYR A 310 13.33 -20.05 -0.45
N VAL A 311 12.52 -19.63 -1.42
CA VAL A 311 11.21 -20.22 -1.70
C VAL A 311 11.34 -21.04 -2.98
N ALA A 312 11.01 -22.34 -2.90
CA ALA A 312 10.99 -23.20 -4.09
C ALA A 312 9.77 -22.88 -4.96
N ALA A 313 9.94 -22.89 -6.28
CA ALA A 313 8.82 -22.72 -7.21
C ALA A 313 7.89 -23.94 -7.21
N ASP A 314 8.46 -25.15 -7.12
CA ASP A 314 7.73 -26.40 -6.88
C ASP A 314 8.39 -27.15 -5.73
N TYR A 315 7.71 -27.13 -4.58
CA TYR A 315 8.19 -27.79 -3.36
C TYR A 315 8.46 -29.29 -3.55
N LYS A 316 7.62 -30.01 -4.29
CA LYS A 316 7.74 -31.46 -4.44
C LYS A 316 8.92 -31.82 -5.32
N ALA A 317 9.10 -31.12 -6.43
CA ALA A 317 10.25 -31.31 -7.31
C ALA A 317 11.57 -30.93 -6.62
N GLU A 318 11.54 -29.95 -5.72
CA GLU A 318 12.72 -29.52 -4.97
C GLU A 318 13.21 -30.58 -3.97
N LEU A 319 12.31 -31.40 -3.39
CA LEU A 319 12.67 -32.48 -2.45
C LEU A 319 13.62 -33.53 -3.02
N SER A 320 13.63 -33.69 -4.35
CA SER A 320 14.49 -34.64 -5.05
C SER A 320 15.83 -34.06 -5.51
N LYS A 321 16.07 -32.76 -5.33
CA LYS A 321 17.32 -32.12 -5.73
C LYS A 321 18.34 -32.13 -4.61
N ASP A 322 19.62 -32.04 -4.97
CA ASP A 322 20.66 -31.65 -4.03
C ASP A 322 20.57 -30.13 -3.81
N THR A 323 20.12 -29.76 -2.62
CA THR A 323 19.97 -28.36 -2.20
C THR A 323 20.99 -27.97 -1.16
N GLN A 324 22.08 -28.71 -0.99
CA GLN A 324 23.09 -28.41 0.02
C GLN A 324 23.76 -27.06 -0.27
N ALA A 325 23.90 -26.22 0.77
CA ALA A 325 24.75 -25.04 0.73
C ALA A 325 25.31 -24.74 2.11
N SER A 326 26.53 -24.23 2.13
CA SER A 326 27.26 -23.92 3.35
C SER A 326 27.54 -22.43 3.46
N LEU A 327 27.56 -21.94 4.69
CA LEU A 327 27.94 -20.56 5.02
C LEU A 327 28.81 -20.57 6.26
N GLU A 328 29.92 -19.84 6.21
CA GLU A 328 30.72 -19.55 7.38
C GLU A 328 30.12 -18.38 8.16
N ILE A 329 29.91 -18.59 9.46
CA ILE A 329 29.51 -17.55 10.40
C ILE A 329 30.72 -17.22 11.28
N ALA A 330 31.13 -15.95 11.24
CA ALA A 330 32.26 -15.46 12.05
C ALA A 330 32.05 -15.81 13.53
N GLY A 331 33.01 -16.55 14.10
CA GLY A 331 32.99 -16.97 15.50
C GLY A 331 32.17 -18.24 15.81
N GLU A 332 31.35 -18.75 14.87
CA GLU A 332 30.58 -19.99 15.06
C GLU A 332 30.93 -21.10 14.04
N GLY A 333 31.69 -20.78 12.99
CA GLY A 333 32.19 -21.75 12.02
C GLY A 333 31.24 -22.01 10.86
N TRP A 334 31.41 -23.17 10.21
CA TRP A 334 30.67 -23.54 8.99
C TRP A 334 29.33 -24.21 9.33
N PHE A 335 28.27 -23.69 8.72
CA PHE A 335 26.93 -24.28 8.77
C PHE A 335 26.58 -24.79 7.40
N THR A 336 26.03 -26.01 7.35
CA THR A 336 25.56 -26.61 6.10
C THR A 336 24.09 -26.94 6.21
N LEU A 337 23.28 -26.36 5.33
CA LEU A 337 21.84 -26.61 5.25
C LEU A 337 21.51 -27.26 3.91
N SER A 338 20.47 -28.08 3.89
CA SER A 338 19.97 -28.79 2.70
C SER A 338 18.51 -28.44 2.45
N LYS A 339 17.58 -29.33 2.83
CA LYS A 339 16.13 -29.17 2.62
C LYS A 339 15.54 -28.03 3.47
N GLU A 340 16.16 -27.74 4.61
CA GLU A 340 15.76 -26.67 5.53
C GLU A 340 15.70 -25.31 4.83
N ARG A 341 16.56 -25.12 3.82
CA ARG A 341 16.67 -23.88 3.04
C ARG A 341 15.34 -23.49 2.40
N PHE A 342 14.68 -24.42 1.72
CA PHE A 342 13.41 -24.15 1.04
C PHE A 342 12.20 -24.52 1.88
N GLN A 343 12.31 -25.52 2.78
CA GLN A 343 11.26 -25.85 3.74
C GLN A 343 10.92 -24.67 4.63
N THR A 344 11.93 -23.86 5.00
CA THR A 344 11.70 -22.65 5.79
C THR A 344 10.77 -21.67 5.08
N GLY A 345 10.94 -21.46 3.78
CA GLY A 345 10.09 -20.57 2.98
C GLY A 345 8.68 -21.14 2.75
N GLU A 346 8.55 -22.46 2.70
CA GLU A 346 7.29 -23.15 2.41
C GLU A 346 6.19 -22.85 3.41
N ILE A 347 6.51 -22.53 4.67
CA ILE A 347 5.50 -22.24 5.69
C ILE A 347 4.67 -20.98 5.38
N LEU A 348 5.14 -20.12 4.48
CA LEU A 348 4.35 -19.00 3.95
C LEU A 348 3.15 -19.47 3.12
N PHE A 349 3.24 -20.67 2.55
CA PHE A 349 2.23 -21.29 1.70
C PHE A 349 1.52 -22.45 2.41
N GLN A 350 2.20 -23.12 3.34
CA GLN A 350 1.69 -24.23 4.14
C GLN A 350 2.00 -24.03 5.65
N PRO A 351 1.30 -23.13 6.34
CA PRO A 351 1.58 -22.79 7.75
C PRO A 351 1.57 -23.99 8.71
N ARG A 352 0.70 -24.96 8.44
CA ARG A 352 0.58 -26.25 9.13
C ARG A 352 1.88 -27.05 9.26
N MET A 353 2.89 -26.81 8.42
CA MET A 353 4.20 -27.48 8.54
C MET A 353 5.01 -27.04 9.76
N ALA A 354 4.67 -25.90 10.34
CA ALA A 354 5.32 -25.34 11.52
C ALA A 354 4.44 -25.42 12.78
N ASP A 355 3.32 -26.15 12.73
CA ASP A 355 2.25 -26.13 13.74
C ASP A 355 1.78 -24.69 14.06
N VAL A 356 1.70 -23.84 13.03
CA VAL A 356 1.26 -22.42 13.10
C VAL A 356 -0.07 -22.22 12.37
#